data_AF-A0A4R4R8B1-F1
#
_entry.id   AF-A0A4R4R8B1-F1
#
_cell.length_a   1.000
_cell.length_b   1.000
_cell.length_c   1.000
_cell.angle_alpha   90.00
_cell.angle_beta   90.00
_cell.angle_gamma   90.00
#
_symmetry.space_group_name_H-M   'P 1'
#
loop_
_entity.id
_entity.type
_entity.pdbx_description
1 polymer ?
#
loop_
_entity_poly.entity_id
_entity_poly.type
_entity_poly.pdbx_seq_one_letter_code
_entity_poly.pdbx_strand_id
1 'polypeptide(L)'
;MDTFTGAVPDEGLLGFVRGSSLDAKTRARLAEAVPDEFFTYPGGLTARGHQELTYERLRRAGLSAPPAPDLLDDPPALCALLERAAIADPALFHVMLLHYTLALGPVLRFGAGQDGPREAREAMESMASFGTLLMTEVGRSNSHLSPRTVARHDPATGGFVLSTPDAQAAKFPTNTAHP
;
A
#
# COMPACT_ATOMS: atom_id res chain seq x y z
N MET A 1 29.44 8.39 -39.90
CA MET A 1 28.94 8.54 -38.52
C MET A 1 27.44 8.45 -38.64
N ASP A 2 26.94 7.21 -38.70
CA ASP A 2 25.52 6.95 -38.96
C ASP A 2 24.72 7.30 -37.71
N THR A 3 23.89 8.31 -37.85
CA THR A 3 22.83 8.64 -36.91
C THR A 3 21.90 7.44 -36.79
N PHE A 4 21.88 6.81 -35.61
CA PHE A 4 20.80 5.92 -35.21
C PHE A 4 19.49 6.73 -35.25
N THR A 5 18.78 6.70 -36.38
CA THR A 5 17.37 7.03 -36.42
C THR A 5 16.64 6.03 -35.54
N GLY A 6 16.28 6.46 -34.33
CA GLY A 6 15.51 5.64 -33.40
C GLY A 6 14.26 5.11 -34.10
N ALA A 7 14.13 3.78 -34.17
CA ALA A 7 12.96 3.15 -34.74
C ALA A 7 11.70 3.70 -34.04
N VAL A 8 10.70 4.11 -34.82
CA VAL A 8 9.39 4.45 -34.29
C VAL A 8 8.85 3.20 -33.58
N PRO A 9 8.55 3.26 -32.28
CA PRO A 9 8.17 2.07 -31.53
C PRO A 9 6.83 1.54 -32.03
N ASP A 10 6.74 0.22 -32.20
CA ASP A 10 5.52 -0.48 -32.58
C ASP A 10 4.43 -0.27 -31.52
N GLU A 11 3.35 0.43 -31.87
CA GLU A 11 2.27 0.77 -30.95
C GLU A 11 1.52 -0.46 -30.44
N GLY A 12 1.42 -1.53 -31.25
CA GLY A 12 0.80 -2.78 -30.86
C GLY A 12 1.64 -3.51 -29.81
N LEU A 13 2.96 -3.54 -29.99
CA LEU A 13 3.90 -4.09 -29.01
C LEU A 13 3.93 -3.24 -27.72
N LEU A 14 3.88 -1.91 -27.85
CA LEU A 14 3.79 -1.01 -26.70
C LEU A 14 2.49 -1.25 -25.91
N GLY A 15 1.35 -1.38 -26.59
CA GLY A 15 0.07 -1.71 -25.96
C GLY A 15 0.06 -3.08 -25.32
N PHE A 16 0.74 -4.08 -25.92
CA PHE A 16 0.88 -5.40 -25.32
C PHE A 16 1.77 -5.40 -24.06
N VAL A 17 2.91 -4.72 -24.11
CA VAL A 17 3.89 -4.69 -23.01
C VAL A 17 3.45 -3.78 -21.86
N ARG A 18 2.87 -2.62 -22.17
CA ARG A 18 2.51 -1.59 -21.17
C ARG A 18 1.04 -1.62 -20.77
N GLY A 19 0.21 -2.39 -21.48
CA GLY A 19 -1.24 -2.34 -21.33
C GLY A 19 -1.84 -1.03 -21.87
N SER A 20 -3.09 -0.78 -21.49
CA SER A 20 -3.81 0.44 -21.86
C SER A 20 -3.13 1.67 -21.26
N SER A 21 -2.83 2.68 -22.09
CA SER A 21 -2.31 3.95 -21.58
C SER A 21 -3.36 4.63 -20.70
N LEU A 22 -2.97 5.03 -19.49
CA LEU A 22 -3.81 5.88 -18.64
C LEU A 22 -4.17 7.17 -19.36
N ASP A 23 -5.36 7.71 -19.15
CA ASP A 23 -5.73 9.02 -19.70
C ASP A 23 -4.89 10.15 -19.06
N ALA A 24 -4.90 11.33 -19.70
CA ALA A 24 -4.10 12.47 -19.25
C ALA A 24 -4.50 12.99 -17.86
N LYS A 25 -5.78 12.89 -17.49
CA LYS A 25 -6.29 13.34 -16.19
C LYS A 25 -5.79 12.42 -15.08
N THR A 26 -5.87 11.11 -15.30
CA THR A 26 -5.35 10.10 -14.37
C THR A 26 -3.86 10.28 -14.18
N ARG A 27 -3.08 10.42 -15.26
CA ARG A 27 -1.63 10.71 -15.15
C ARG A 27 -1.32 11.98 -14.35
N ALA A 28 -2.06 13.07 -14.59
CA ALA A 28 -1.86 14.32 -13.86
C ALA A 28 -2.15 14.14 -12.36
N ARG A 29 -3.24 13.44 -12.02
CA ARG A 29 -3.60 13.11 -10.62
C ARG A 29 -2.53 12.27 -9.93
N LEU A 30 -1.98 11.26 -10.62
CA LEU A 30 -0.90 10.43 -10.07
C LEU A 30 0.40 11.22 -9.86
N ALA A 31 0.71 12.17 -10.76
CA ALA A 31 1.83 13.08 -10.60
C ALA A 31 1.65 14.04 -9.42
N GLU A 32 0.42 14.50 -9.17
CA GLU A 32 0.08 15.30 -8.00
C GLU A 32 0.16 14.50 -6.70
N ALA A 33 -0.27 13.24 -6.72
CA ALA A 33 -0.22 12.35 -5.55
C ALA A 33 1.22 12.02 -5.13
N VAL A 34 2.11 11.81 -6.09
CA VAL A 34 3.54 11.58 -5.84
C VAL A 34 4.34 12.69 -6.56
N PRO A 35 4.43 13.90 -5.99
CA PRO A 35 5.09 15.01 -6.66
C PRO A 35 6.61 14.82 -6.72
N ASP A 36 7.28 15.57 -7.60
CA ASP A 36 8.72 15.43 -7.85
C ASP A 36 9.59 15.68 -6.59
N GLU A 37 9.09 16.46 -5.62
CA GLU A 37 9.75 16.64 -4.32
C GLU A 37 9.90 15.33 -3.52
N PHE A 38 9.08 14.30 -3.78
CA PHE A 38 9.19 13.01 -3.09
C PHE A 38 10.43 12.23 -3.54
N PHE A 39 10.99 12.53 -4.71
CA PHE A 39 12.16 11.85 -5.31
C PHE A 39 13.47 12.20 -4.62
N THR A 40 13.44 13.03 -3.59
CA THR A 40 14.61 13.42 -2.80
C THR A 40 14.28 13.36 -1.33
N TYR A 41 15.29 13.18 -0.49
CA TYR A 41 15.15 13.25 0.96
C TYR A 41 15.87 14.49 1.50
N PRO A 42 15.29 15.19 2.49
CA PRO A 42 16.02 16.20 3.24
C PRO A 42 17.30 15.59 3.86
N GLY A 43 18.41 16.31 3.77
CA GLY A 43 19.66 15.86 4.39
C GLY A 43 19.59 15.89 5.92
N GLY A 44 20.34 14.99 6.57
CA GLY A 44 20.50 14.98 8.03
C GLY A 44 19.33 14.40 8.82
N LEU A 45 18.38 13.73 8.16
CA LEU A 45 17.31 13.02 8.86
C LEU A 45 17.85 11.85 9.67
N THR A 46 17.27 11.65 10.85
CA THR A 46 17.43 10.40 11.63
C THR A 46 16.56 9.31 11.01
N ALA A 47 16.77 8.04 11.38
CA ALA A 47 15.89 6.94 10.97
C ALA A 47 14.41 7.20 11.33
N ARG A 48 14.15 7.79 12.50
CA ARG A 48 12.80 8.21 12.90
C ARG A 48 12.25 9.31 11.99
N GLY A 49 13.07 10.30 11.65
CA GLY A 49 12.70 11.38 10.74
C GLY A 49 12.36 10.86 9.34
N HIS A 50 13.06 9.84 8.86
CA HIS A 50 12.70 9.14 7.62
C HIS A 50 11.32 8.50 7.71
N GLN A 51 11.03 7.77 8.79
CA GLN A 51 9.72 7.13 9.01
C GLN A 51 8.58 8.14 9.08
N GLU A 52 8.75 9.21 9.85
CA GLU A 52 7.78 10.30 9.97
C GLU A 52 7.50 10.94 8.60
N LEU A 53 8.55 11.20 7.82
CA LEU A 53 8.41 11.72 6.46
C LEU A 53 7.69 10.73 5.53
N THR A 54 8.00 9.43 5.60
CA THR A 54 7.31 8.41 4.79
C THR A 54 5.81 8.38 5.07
N TYR A 55 5.39 8.44 6.35
CA TYR A 55 3.97 8.47 6.70
C TYR A 55 3.28 9.79 6.37
N GLU A 56 4.00 10.91 6.45
CA GLU A 56 3.49 12.19 5.96
C GLU A 56 3.27 12.17 4.44
N ARG A 57 4.24 11.64 3.69
CA ARG A 57 4.11 11.44 2.24
C ARG A 57 2.98 10.49 1.89
N LEU A 58 2.81 9.39 2.63
CA LEU A 58 1.70 8.46 2.45
C LEU A 58 0.35 9.17 2.61
N ARG A 59 0.19 9.95 3.69
CA ARG A 59 -1.03 10.75 3.92
C ARG A 59 -1.31 11.70 2.76
N ARG A 60 -0.31 12.50 2.38
CA ARG A 60 -0.43 13.46 1.28
C ARG A 60 -0.78 12.78 -0.04
N ALA A 61 -0.07 11.69 -0.36
CA ALA A 61 -0.32 10.92 -1.57
C ALA A 61 -1.74 10.36 -1.61
N GLY A 62 -2.22 9.75 -0.51
CA GLY A 62 -3.56 9.17 -0.49
C GLY A 62 -4.69 10.19 -0.55
N LEU A 63 -4.50 11.39 0.02
CA LEU A 63 -5.46 12.48 -0.08
C LEU A 63 -5.55 13.07 -1.51
N SER A 64 -4.44 13.07 -2.25
CA SER A 64 -4.38 13.55 -3.62
C SER A 64 -4.74 12.49 -4.67
N ALA A 65 -4.54 11.20 -4.37
CA ALA A 65 -4.86 10.10 -5.27
C ALA A 65 -6.37 10.03 -5.59
N PRO A 66 -6.79 9.26 -6.60
CA PRO A 66 -8.19 8.87 -6.73
C PRO A 66 -8.64 8.08 -5.48
N PRO A 67 -9.95 8.05 -5.18
CA PRO A 67 -10.49 7.27 -4.08
C PRO A 67 -10.04 5.80 -4.13
N ALA A 68 -9.84 5.18 -2.96
CA ALA A 68 -9.35 3.81 -2.89
C ALA A 68 -10.23 2.78 -3.63
N PRO A 69 -11.59 2.84 -3.59
CA PRO A 69 -12.42 1.95 -4.38
C PRO A 69 -12.14 2.08 -5.89
N ASP A 70 -12.05 3.31 -6.39
CA ASP A 70 -11.78 3.58 -7.81
C ASP A 70 -10.41 3.05 -8.24
N LEU A 71 -9.38 3.21 -7.38
CA LEU A 71 -8.05 2.66 -7.63
C LEU A 71 -8.04 1.13 -7.62
N LEU A 72 -8.77 0.50 -6.71
CA LEU A 72 -8.81 -0.96 -6.60
C LEU A 72 -9.61 -1.61 -7.74
N ASP A 73 -10.59 -0.88 -8.29
CA ASP A 73 -11.36 -1.28 -9.47
C ASP A 73 -10.62 -0.95 -10.80
N ASP A 74 -9.54 -0.16 -10.76
CA ASP A 74 -8.65 0.16 -11.89
C ASP A 74 -7.20 -0.27 -11.62
N PRO A 75 -6.87 -1.58 -11.79
CA PRO A 75 -5.53 -2.09 -11.53
C PRO A 75 -4.41 -1.36 -12.29
N PRO A 76 -4.55 -0.98 -13.58
CA PRO A 76 -3.58 -0.13 -14.25
C PRO A 76 -3.28 1.20 -13.53
N ALA A 77 -4.30 1.91 -13.05
CA ALA A 77 -4.11 3.17 -12.31
C ALA A 77 -3.40 2.95 -10.97
N LEU A 78 -3.77 1.91 -10.23
CA LEU A 78 -3.12 1.54 -8.97
C LEU A 78 -1.65 1.13 -9.20
N CYS A 79 -1.37 0.31 -10.22
CA CYS A 79 -0.01 -0.07 -10.58
C CYS A 79 0.84 1.16 -10.91
N ALA A 80 0.34 2.09 -11.72
CA ALA A 80 1.08 3.30 -12.07
C ALA A 80 1.35 4.21 -10.86
N LEU A 81 0.41 4.31 -9.92
CA LEU A 81 0.63 5.04 -8.66
C LEU A 81 1.77 4.40 -7.85
N LEU A 82 1.73 3.07 -7.69
CA LEU A 82 2.71 2.30 -6.94
C LEU A 82 4.08 2.31 -7.63
N GLU A 83 4.14 2.18 -8.94
CA GLU A 83 5.38 2.29 -9.73
C GLU A 83 6.03 3.65 -9.56
N ARG A 84 5.25 4.74 -9.65
CA ARG A 84 5.76 6.09 -9.41
C ARG A 84 6.29 6.25 -7.98
N ALA A 85 5.56 5.75 -6.99
CA ALA A 85 6.01 5.73 -5.60
C ALA A 85 7.32 4.93 -5.45
N ALA A 86 7.47 3.80 -6.13
CA ALA A 86 8.66 2.95 -6.03
C ALA A 86 9.92 3.64 -6.56
N ILE A 87 9.77 4.44 -7.62
CA ILE A 87 10.87 5.22 -8.19
C ILE A 87 11.18 6.44 -7.30
N ALA A 88 10.15 7.13 -6.80
CA ALA A 88 10.34 8.32 -5.97
C ALA A 88 10.91 7.98 -4.60
N ASP A 89 10.35 6.98 -3.95
CA ASP A 89 10.59 6.65 -2.54
C ASP A 89 10.17 5.18 -2.28
N PRO A 90 11.11 4.22 -2.31
CA PRO A 90 10.80 2.80 -2.11
C PRO A 90 10.08 2.50 -0.78
N ALA A 91 10.34 3.28 0.28
CA ALA A 91 9.66 3.13 1.56
C ALA A 91 8.19 3.56 1.45
N LEU A 92 7.90 4.65 0.74
CA LEU A 92 6.54 5.09 0.42
C LEU A 92 5.78 4.03 -0.39
N PHE A 93 6.39 3.48 -1.43
CA PHE A 93 5.79 2.37 -2.19
C PHE A 93 5.40 1.21 -1.28
N HIS A 94 6.29 0.79 -0.38
CA HIS A 94 6.02 -0.32 0.51
C HIS A 94 4.79 -0.08 1.39
N VAL A 95 4.71 1.09 2.05
CA VAL A 95 3.55 1.40 2.90
C VAL A 95 2.27 1.65 2.10
N MET A 96 2.35 2.18 0.88
CA MET A 96 1.20 2.32 -0.02
C MET A 96 0.67 0.96 -0.48
N LEU A 97 1.57 0.05 -0.88
CA LEU A 97 1.21 -1.32 -1.26
C LEU A 97 0.46 -2.01 -0.13
N LEU A 98 1.01 -1.97 1.09
CA LEU A 98 0.37 -2.55 2.28
C LEU A 98 -1.00 -1.93 2.54
N HIS A 99 -1.08 -0.59 2.53
CA HIS A 99 -2.31 0.14 2.82
C HIS A 99 -3.42 -0.20 1.83
N TYR A 100 -3.19 0.00 0.52
CA TYR A 100 -4.24 -0.19 -0.48
C TYR A 100 -4.55 -1.66 -0.73
N THR A 101 -3.54 -2.50 -0.91
CA THR A 101 -3.76 -3.86 -1.44
C THR A 101 -3.95 -4.91 -0.35
N LEU A 102 -3.25 -4.80 0.78
CA LEU A 102 -3.24 -5.86 1.80
C LEU A 102 -4.10 -5.54 3.02
N ALA A 103 -4.49 -4.27 3.22
CA ALA A 103 -5.38 -3.86 4.30
C ALA A 103 -6.73 -3.38 3.76
N LEU A 104 -6.76 -2.30 2.97
CA LEU A 104 -8.00 -1.67 2.53
C LEU A 104 -8.76 -2.52 1.50
N GLY A 105 -8.05 -3.16 0.56
CA GLY A 105 -8.63 -4.09 -0.42
C GLY A 105 -9.46 -5.21 0.23
N PRO A 106 -8.90 -6.02 1.15
CA PRO A 106 -9.66 -7.03 1.88
C PRO A 106 -10.82 -6.45 2.70
N VAL A 107 -10.65 -5.28 3.31
CA VAL A 107 -11.72 -4.61 4.07
C VAL A 107 -12.89 -4.24 3.15
N LEU A 108 -12.63 -3.66 1.98
CA LEU A 108 -13.67 -3.34 1.00
C LEU A 108 -14.32 -4.60 0.43
N ARG A 109 -13.51 -5.62 0.11
CA ARG A 109 -13.98 -6.85 -0.53
C ARG A 109 -14.83 -7.71 0.39
N PHE A 110 -14.39 -7.91 1.63
CA PHE A 110 -15.04 -8.83 2.57
C PHE A 110 -15.93 -8.12 3.58
N GLY A 111 -15.77 -6.81 3.77
CA GLY A 111 -16.57 -6.00 4.69
C GLY A 111 -17.82 -5.37 4.08
N ALA A 112 -18.07 -5.52 2.78
CA ALA A 112 -19.24 -4.95 2.12
C ALA A 112 -20.55 -5.40 2.79
N GLY A 113 -21.35 -4.42 3.23
CA GLY A 113 -22.63 -4.66 3.92
C GLY A 113 -22.50 -5.12 5.37
N GLN A 114 -21.31 -5.06 5.96
CA GLN A 114 -21.07 -5.35 7.38
C GLN A 114 -20.76 -4.06 8.15
N ASP A 115 -21.35 -3.91 9.34
CA ASP A 115 -21.08 -2.75 10.20
C ASP A 115 -19.70 -2.80 10.85
N GLY A 116 -19.19 -4.01 11.14
CA GLY A 116 -17.94 -4.23 11.87
C GLY A 116 -16.71 -3.49 11.30
N PRO A 117 -16.41 -3.60 10.00
CA PRO A 117 -15.23 -2.94 9.41
C PRO A 117 -15.46 -1.49 8.98
N ARG A 118 -16.66 -0.93 9.16
CA ARG A 118 -17.03 0.39 8.61
C ARG A 118 -16.15 1.51 9.15
N GLU A 119 -15.94 1.58 10.45
CA GLU A 119 -15.09 2.62 11.07
C GLU A 119 -13.63 2.52 10.59
N ALA A 120 -13.07 1.30 10.59
CA ALA A 120 -11.71 1.07 10.10
C ALA A 120 -11.57 1.44 8.62
N ARG A 121 -12.57 1.10 7.80
CA ARG A 121 -12.66 1.50 6.39
C ARG A 121 -12.64 3.03 6.26
N GLU A 122 -13.54 3.73 6.93
CA GLU A 122 -13.66 5.20 6.87
C GLU A 122 -12.34 5.87 7.29
N ALA A 123 -11.69 5.37 8.35
CA ALA A 123 -10.41 5.89 8.82
C ALA A 123 -9.26 5.66 7.83
N MET A 124 -9.25 4.53 7.11
CA MET A 124 -8.25 4.25 6.07
C MET A 124 -8.51 5.04 4.80
N GLU A 125 -9.76 5.10 4.30
CA GLU A 125 -10.12 5.88 3.09
C GLU A 125 -9.84 7.38 3.27
N SER A 126 -9.98 7.91 4.49
CA SER A 126 -9.69 9.31 4.82
C SER A 126 -8.22 9.59 5.17
N MET A 127 -7.35 8.58 5.15
CA MET A 127 -5.94 8.68 5.60
C MET A 127 -5.78 9.16 7.06
N ALA A 128 -6.82 9.00 7.89
CA ALA A 128 -6.75 9.22 9.34
C ALA A 128 -6.06 8.06 10.06
N SER A 129 -6.02 6.88 9.43
CA SER A 129 -5.28 5.70 9.87
C SER A 129 -4.68 4.97 8.67
N PHE A 130 -3.60 4.22 8.91
CA PHE A 130 -2.91 3.48 7.86
C PHE A 130 -2.99 1.99 8.13
N GLY A 131 -3.49 1.23 7.14
CA GLY A 131 -3.54 -0.21 7.21
C GLY A 131 -2.18 -0.88 6.99
N THR A 132 -1.99 -2.04 7.62
CA THR A 132 -0.85 -2.92 7.38
C THR A 132 -1.28 -4.38 7.45
N LEU A 133 -0.43 -5.29 6.98
CA LEU A 133 -0.64 -6.73 7.05
C LEU A 133 0.26 -7.37 8.11
N LEU A 134 -0.34 -8.03 9.11
CA LEU A 134 0.35 -8.73 10.19
C LEU A 134 0.13 -10.25 10.10
N MET A 135 0.79 -10.87 9.13
CA MET A 135 0.63 -12.30 8.84
C MET A 135 1.75 -13.15 9.47
N THR A 136 2.99 -12.83 9.13
CA THR A 136 4.20 -13.57 9.52
C THR A 136 4.47 -13.46 11.02
N GLU A 137 4.92 -14.57 11.61
CA GLU A 137 5.35 -14.67 13.00
C GLU A 137 6.87 -14.93 13.08
N VAL A 138 7.54 -14.50 14.15
CA VAL A 138 8.99 -14.69 14.35
C VAL A 138 9.41 -16.14 14.11
N GLY A 139 8.66 -17.10 14.64
CA GLY A 139 8.94 -18.52 14.48
C GLY A 139 8.36 -19.15 13.20
N ARG A 140 7.56 -18.42 12.41
CA ARG A 140 6.78 -18.98 11.28
C ARG A 140 6.58 -17.95 10.16
N SER A 141 7.29 -18.13 9.04
CA SER A 141 7.19 -17.25 7.86
C SER A 141 6.47 -17.89 6.67
N ASN A 142 6.77 -19.15 6.34
CA ASN A 142 6.39 -19.73 5.04
C ASN A 142 5.27 -20.78 5.13
N SER A 143 4.60 -20.92 6.27
CA SER A 143 3.46 -21.82 6.44
C SER A 143 2.29 -21.10 7.11
N HIS A 144 1.35 -20.61 6.29
CA HIS A 144 0.08 -20.04 6.74
C HIS A 144 -0.83 -21.07 7.41
N LEU A 145 -0.45 -22.35 7.38
CA LEU A 145 -1.27 -23.46 7.88
C LEU A 145 -1.23 -23.61 9.41
N SER A 146 -0.39 -22.87 10.12
CA SER A 146 -0.33 -22.98 11.58
C SER A 146 0.23 -21.72 12.26
N PRO A 147 -0.38 -20.52 12.08
CA PRO A 147 -0.09 -19.39 12.96
C PRO A 147 -0.39 -19.79 14.41
N ARG A 148 0.41 -19.27 15.35
CA ARG A 148 0.22 -19.50 16.79
C ARG A 148 -0.54 -18.38 17.47
N THR A 149 -0.67 -17.22 16.82
CA THR A 149 -1.62 -16.19 17.25
C THR A 149 -3.03 -16.76 17.24
N VAL A 150 -3.74 -16.68 18.35
CA VAL A 150 -5.10 -17.22 18.50
C VAL A 150 -6.10 -16.08 18.54
N ALA A 151 -7.21 -16.23 17.81
CA ALA A 151 -8.40 -15.42 17.95
C ALA A 151 -9.52 -16.28 18.53
N ARG A 152 -9.86 -16.08 19.81
CA ARG A 152 -10.91 -16.86 20.49
C ARG A 152 -12.18 -16.02 20.60
N HIS A 153 -13.29 -16.50 20.05
CA HIS A 153 -14.58 -15.84 20.21
C HIS A 153 -14.96 -15.80 21.70
N ASP A 154 -15.42 -14.63 22.16
CA ASP A 154 -15.97 -14.39 23.48
C ASP A 154 -17.47 -14.08 23.36
N PRO A 155 -18.35 -15.04 23.69
CA PRO A 155 -19.80 -14.85 23.61
C PRO A 155 -20.35 -13.74 24.49
N ALA A 156 -19.66 -13.34 25.56
CA ALA A 156 -20.13 -12.30 26.46
C ALA A 156 -20.03 -10.91 25.82
N THR A 157 -19.02 -10.70 24.97
CA THR A 157 -18.79 -9.44 24.26
C THR A 157 -19.21 -9.50 22.79
N GLY A 158 -19.42 -10.70 22.23
CA GLY A 158 -19.63 -10.91 20.79
C GLY A 158 -18.36 -10.68 19.95
N GLY A 159 -17.21 -10.50 20.61
CA GLY A 159 -15.93 -10.18 19.98
C GLY A 159 -14.95 -11.36 19.96
N PHE A 160 -13.69 -11.05 19.65
CA PHE A 160 -12.57 -11.99 19.71
C PHE A 160 -11.49 -11.49 20.66
N VAL A 161 -10.97 -12.38 21.50
CA VAL A 161 -9.74 -12.16 22.26
C VAL A 161 -8.56 -12.63 21.43
N LEU A 162 -7.66 -11.71 21.09
CA LEU A 162 -6.43 -12.00 20.38
C LEU A 162 -5.30 -12.28 21.39
N SER A 163 -4.60 -13.41 21.24
CA SER A 163 -3.47 -13.75 22.10
C SER A 163 -2.23 -14.20 21.33
N THR A 164 -1.09 -13.71 21.81
CA THR A 164 0.26 -14.10 21.35
C THR A 164 0.86 -14.99 22.45
N PRO A 165 0.81 -16.33 22.32
CA PRO A 165 1.10 -17.24 23.43
C PRO A 165 2.57 -17.26 23.86
N ASP A 166 3.49 -16.87 22.98
CA ASP A 166 4.92 -16.74 23.28
C ASP A 166 5.63 -15.85 22.26
N ALA A 167 6.91 -15.57 22.50
CA ALA A 167 7.73 -14.72 21.64
C ALA A 167 7.86 -15.23 20.19
N GLN A 168 7.71 -16.53 19.95
CA GLN A 168 7.77 -17.08 18.60
C GLN A 168 6.50 -16.82 17.80
N ALA A 169 5.38 -16.53 18.48
CA ALA A 169 4.12 -16.14 17.86
C ALA A 169 4.02 -14.63 17.60
N ALA A 170 4.99 -13.82 18.04
CA ALA A 170 4.99 -12.39 17.79
C ALA A 170 5.04 -12.09 16.29
N LYS A 171 4.26 -11.10 15.82
CA LYS A 171 4.22 -10.72 14.41
C LYS A 171 5.52 -10.04 13.98
N PHE A 172 6.03 -10.40 12.81
CA PHE A 172 7.29 -9.89 12.25
C PHE A 172 7.25 -9.93 10.72
N PRO A 173 7.93 -9.03 9.98
CA PRO A 173 8.44 -7.76 10.48
C PRO A 173 7.28 -6.86 10.90
N THR A 174 7.53 -5.96 11.86
CA THR A 174 6.64 -4.82 12.09
C THR A 174 6.85 -3.85 10.92
N ASN A 175 6.24 -4.17 9.78
CA ASN A 175 6.30 -3.46 8.50
C ASN A 175 5.75 -2.02 8.53
N THR A 176 5.44 -1.49 9.71
CA THR A 176 4.97 -0.12 9.93
C THR A 176 6.10 0.89 10.15
N ALA A 177 7.35 0.48 9.95
CA ALA A 177 8.51 1.34 10.13
C ALA A 177 9.67 0.78 9.28
N HIS A 178 9.68 1.11 7.99
CA HIS A 178 10.87 0.86 7.16
C HIS A 178 12.03 1.70 7.72
N PRO A 179 13.26 1.16 7.83
CA PRO A 179 14.43 1.97 8.21
C PRO A 179 14.73 3.05 7.18
#